data_AF-I6Z6R0-F1
#
_entry.id   AF-I6Z6R0-F1
#
_cell.length_a   1.000
_cell.length_b   1.000
_cell.length_c   1.000
_cell.angle_alpha   90.00
_cell.angle_beta   90.00
_cell.angle_gamma   90.00
#
_symmetry.space_group_name_H-M   'P 1'
#
loop_
_entity.id
_entity.type
_entity.pdbx_description
1 polymer ?
#
loop_
_entity_poly.entity_id
_entity_poly.type
_entity_poly.pdbx_seq_one_letter_code
_entity_poly.pdbx_strand_id
1 'polypeptide(L)'
;MKSVFSWGLFKEQLREDLSVFEFSFLKRVFSQTAFCFGVFGVLVCSLTALAEASWFKSLFDQWTYVAPVGGLLALVTGLALMFYYLPKYHSNPLEVTPKFVKRAYFCLICTYGIVFCVILKGLSWASLIAKNESLGWIGGSTTLLGMCLFGTTLLVYAIPVLIGLGMKKHSSALKLSRFLRACYIAYFVLFLVGLVVSLSMSAGAQMGYHFLITLLCGAIIFTAPVLSVYRMKTVIRYIDQRDMVAIKKWELFFVFEALAQLMQMAIYLVRLLFSLCSGCLVSSERK
;
A
#
# COMPACT_ATOMS: atom_id res chain seq x y z
N MET A 1 6.13 -4.84 20.40
CA MET A 1 7.29 -3.91 20.42
C MET A 1 6.76 -2.50 20.46
N LYS A 2 7.21 -1.67 21.41
CA LYS A 2 6.75 -0.28 21.52
C LYS A 2 7.20 0.49 20.28
N SER A 3 6.23 0.90 19.44
CA SER A 3 6.38 2.09 18.60
C SER A 3 6.66 3.24 19.56
N VAL A 4 7.93 3.61 19.74
CA VAL A 4 8.24 4.89 20.39
C VAL A 4 8.64 5.85 19.29
N PHE A 5 7.67 6.10 18.39
CA PHE A 5 7.68 7.36 17.67
C PHE A 5 7.70 8.48 18.70
N SER A 6 8.88 9.07 18.91
CA SER A 6 9.04 10.20 19.81
C SER A 6 8.81 11.48 19.02
N TRP A 7 7.74 12.19 19.37
CA TRP A 7 7.41 13.48 18.74
C TRP A 7 8.53 14.52 18.91
N GLY A 8 9.28 14.44 20.02
CA GLY A 8 10.45 15.29 20.27
C GLY A 8 11.58 15.02 19.27
N LEU A 9 12.00 13.74 19.15
CA LEU A 9 13.02 13.33 18.19
C LEU A 9 12.59 13.57 16.75
N PHE A 10 11.30 13.39 16.43
CA PHE A 10 10.75 13.71 15.11
C PHE A 10 10.87 15.21 14.80
N LYS A 11 10.51 16.09 15.75
CA LYS A 11 10.66 17.54 15.59
C LYS A 11 12.11 17.97 15.41
N GLU A 12 13.04 17.36 16.12
CA GLU A 12 14.47 17.62 15.95
C GLU A 12 14.94 17.18 14.57
N GLN A 13 14.58 15.96 14.15
CA GLN A 13 14.94 15.45 12.83
C GLN A 13 14.29 16.22 11.67
N LEU A 14 13.13 16.84 11.87
CA LEU A 14 12.50 17.72 10.88
C LEU A 14 13.31 19.01 10.62
N ARG A 15 14.10 19.46 11.60
CA ARG A 15 14.90 20.69 11.51
C ARG A 15 16.26 20.47 10.85
N GLU A 16 16.73 19.24 10.82
CA GLU A 16 18.02 18.87 10.24
C GLU A 16 17.97 18.78 8.72
N ASP A 17 19.04 19.25 8.09
CA ASP A 17 19.22 19.18 6.64
C ASP A 17 19.40 17.71 6.21
N LEU A 18 18.82 17.35 5.06
CA LEU A 18 19.15 16.10 4.39
C LEU A 18 20.44 16.29 3.61
N SER A 19 21.40 15.41 3.85
CA SER A 19 22.54 15.24 2.96
C SER A 19 22.09 14.77 1.58
N VAL A 20 22.92 15.03 0.56
CA VAL A 20 22.68 14.57 -0.82
C VAL A 20 22.54 13.05 -0.87
N PHE A 21 23.31 12.35 -0.03
CA PHE A 21 23.24 10.90 0.11
C PHE A 21 21.89 10.43 0.65
N GLU A 22 21.43 10.97 1.79
CA GLU A 22 20.14 10.60 2.39
C GLU A 22 18.97 10.87 1.43
N PHE A 23 19.00 12.00 0.72
CA PHE A 23 17.99 12.34 -0.26
C PHE A 23 17.97 11.36 -1.44
N SER A 24 19.15 11.02 -1.98
CA SER A 24 19.29 10.03 -3.05
C SER A 24 18.80 8.65 -2.62
N PHE A 25 19.12 8.24 -1.39
CA PHE A 25 18.67 6.99 -0.80
C PHE A 25 17.14 6.93 -0.69
N LEU A 26 16.51 7.95 -0.08
CA LEU A 26 15.05 8.05 0.03
C LEU A 26 14.39 7.96 -1.35
N LYS A 27 14.88 8.75 -2.31
CA LYS A 27 14.33 8.76 -3.67
C LYS A 27 14.40 7.38 -4.32
N ARG A 28 15.51 6.66 -4.19
CA ARG A 28 15.67 5.30 -4.72
C ARG A 28 14.69 4.32 -4.07
N VAL A 29 14.58 4.34 -2.75
CA VAL A 29 13.67 3.45 -2.02
C VAL A 29 12.21 3.71 -2.42
N PHE A 30 11.75 4.97 -2.43
CA PHE A 30 10.38 5.29 -2.83
C PHE A 30 10.11 4.96 -4.31
N SER A 31 11.06 5.25 -5.21
CA SER A 31 10.93 4.93 -6.63
C SER A 31 10.86 3.42 -6.88
N GLN A 32 11.73 2.65 -6.23
CA GLN A 32 11.73 1.19 -6.36
C GLN A 32 10.48 0.58 -5.72
N THR A 33 10.01 1.10 -4.59
CA THR A 33 8.77 0.68 -3.95
C THR A 33 7.56 0.95 -4.85
N ALA A 34 7.44 2.16 -5.41
CA ALA A 34 6.35 2.51 -6.32
C ALA A 34 6.35 1.64 -7.58
N PHE A 35 7.53 1.39 -8.17
CA PHE A 35 7.66 0.49 -9.32
C PHE A 35 7.25 -0.93 -8.98
N CYS A 36 7.79 -1.52 -7.90
CA CYS A 36 7.45 -2.88 -7.49
C CYS A 36 5.97 -3.04 -7.14
N PHE A 37 5.37 -2.04 -6.48
CA PHE A 37 3.95 -2.03 -6.17
C PHE A 37 3.08 -1.91 -7.42
N GLY A 38 3.50 -1.10 -8.40
CA GLY A 38 2.82 -0.97 -9.69
C GLY A 38 2.84 -2.28 -10.49
N VAL A 39 4.01 -2.91 -10.61
CA VAL A 39 4.15 -4.23 -11.26
C VAL A 39 3.29 -5.28 -10.55
N PHE A 40 3.28 -5.27 -9.22
CA PHE A 40 2.42 -6.16 -8.43
C PHE A 40 0.93 -5.91 -8.71
N GLY A 41 0.49 -4.65 -8.74
CA GLY A 41 -0.89 -4.29 -9.05
C GLY A 41 -1.31 -4.74 -10.46
N VAL A 42 -0.46 -4.55 -11.47
CA VAL A 42 -0.70 -5.05 -12.84
C VAL A 42 -0.82 -6.57 -12.82
N LEU A 43 0.09 -7.27 -12.14
CA LEU A 43 0.04 -8.72 -12.02
C LEU A 43 -1.26 -9.21 -11.39
N VAL A 44 -1.70 -8.60 -10.28
CA VAL A 44 -2.97 -8.96 -9.62
C VAL A 44 -4.16 -8.69 -10.53
N CYS A 45 -4.22 -7.52 -11.19
CA CYS A 45 -5.29 -7.19 -12.11
C CYS A 45 -5.33 -8.14 -13.32
N SER A 46 -4.17 -8.49 -13.90
CA SER A 46 -4.08 -9.43 -15.02
C SER A 46 -4.49 -10.85 -14.60
N LEU A 47 -4.07 -11.33 -13.43
CA LEU A 47 -4.50 -12.63 -12.90
C LEU A 47 -6.01 -12.66 -12.65
N THR A 48 -6.56 -11.56 -12.13
CA THR A 48 -8.00 -11.45 -11.90
C THR A 48 -8.77 -11.41 -13.22
N ALA A 49 -8.28 -10.67 -14.22
CA ALA A 49 -8.87 -10.64 -15.57
C ALA A 49 -8.87 -12.02 -16.24
N LEU A 50 -7.77 -12.76 -16.12
CA LEU A 50 -7.64 -14.13 -16.63
C LEU A 50 -8.62 -15.09 -15.93
N ALA A 51 -8.83 -14.93 -14.62
CA ALA A 51 -9.80 -15.71 -13.87
C ALA A 51 -11.26 -15.40 -14.24
N GLU A 52 -11.54 -14.22 -14.81
CA GLU A 52 -12.87 -13.82 -15.29
C GLU A 52 -13.12 -14.17 -16.77
N ALA A 53 -12.06 -14.45 -17.54
CA ALA A 53 -12.17 -14.78 -18.95
C ALA A 53 -12.94 -16.11 -19.17
N SER A 54 -13.86 -16.11 -20.14
CA SER A 54 -14.79 -17.22 -20.42
C SER A 54 -14.13 -18.57 -20.70
N TRP A 55 -12.90 -18.59 -21.21
CA TRP A 55 -12.14 -19.81 -21.50
C TRP A 55 -11.56 -20.51 -20.25
N PHE A 56 -11.35 -19.78 -19.16
CA PHE A 56 -10.88 -20.33 -17.87
C PHE A 56 -12.02 -20.55 -16.87
N LYS A 57 -13.24 -20.12 -17.22
CA LYS A 57 -14.40 -20.18 -16.33
C LYS A 57 -14.74 -21.61 -15.88
N SER A 58 -14.53 -22.63 -16.71
CA SER A 58 -14.78 -24.03 -16.31
C SER A 58 -13.74 -24.61 -15.34
N LEU A 59 -12.48 -24.14 -15.38
CA LEU A 59 -11.44 -24.50 -14.42
C LEU A 59 -11.63 -23.76 -13.08
N PHE A 60 -12.20 -22.55 -13.12
CA PHE A 60 -12.48 -21.72 -11.95
C PHE A 60 -13.89 -21.88 -11.36
N ASP A 61 -14.84 -22.52 -12.06
CA ASP A 61 -16.16 -22.89 -11.52
C ASP A 61 -16.05 -24.06 -10.50
N GLN A 62 -14.94 -24.80 -10.49
CA GLN A 62 -14.52 -25.67 -9.37
C GLN A 62 -13.94 -24.87 -8.19
N TRP A 63 -14.47 -23.68 -7.96
CA TRP A 63 -13.96 -22.74 -6.97
C TRP A 63 -14.04 -23.26 -5.53
N THR A 64 -14.84 -24.29 -5.31
CA THR A 64 -14.96 -25.07 -4.07
C THR A 64 -13.64 -25.68 -3.61
N TYR A 65 -12.70 -25.97 -4.51
CA TYR A 65 -11.39 -26.57 -4.17
C TYR A 65 -10.20 -25.63 -4.40
N VAL A 66 -10.26 -24.75 -5.40
CA VAL A 66 -9.15 -23.83 -5.72
C VAL A 66 -9.04 -22.69 -4.68
N ALA A 67 -10.16 -22.19 -4.15
CA ALA A 67 -10.17 -21.16 -3.12
C ALA A 67 -9.57 -21.62 -1.78
N PRO A 68 -9.91 -22.81 -1.22
CA PRO A 68 -9.29 -23.29 0.00
C PRO A 68 -7.80 -23.65 -0.17
N VAL A 69 -7.38 -24.20 -1.31
CA VAL A 69 -5.95 -24.48 -1.58
C VAL A 69 -5.15 -23.18 -1.71
N GLY A 70 -5.67 -22.18 -2.43
CA GLY A 70 -5.08 -20.86 -2.49
C GLY A 70 -5.03 -20.16 -1.13
N GLY A 71 -6.11 -20.25 -0.35
CA GLY A 71 -6.18 -19.74 1.01
C GLY A 71 -5.16 -20.39 1.95
N LEU A 72 -4.99 -21.71 1.88
CA LEU A 72 -4.00 -22.45 2.66
C LEU A 72 -2.58 -22.06 2.25
N LEU A 73 -2.32 -21.89 0.95
CA LEU A 73 -1.04 -21.41 0.44
C LEU A 73 -0.74 -19.98 0.91
N ALA A 74 -1.72 -19.08 0.86
CA ALA A 74 -1.62 -17.72 1.37
C ALA A 74 -1.40 -17.69 2.89
N LEU A 75 -2.02 -18.61 3.63
CA LEU A 75 -1.83 -18.76 5.07
C LEU A 75 -0.42 -19.25 5.40
N VAL A 76 0.07 -20.30 4.73
CA VAL A 76 1.42 -20.83 4.95
C VAL A 76 2.49 -19.79 4.57
N THR A 77 2.34 -19.15 3.41
CA THR A 77 3.27 -18.10 2.95
C THR A 77 3.19 -16.85 3.82
N GLY A 78 2.00 -16.48 4.32
CA GLY A 78 1.78 -15.36 5.23
C GLY A 78 2.32 -15.61 6.63
N LEU A 79 2.17 -16.82 7.17
CA LEU A 79 2.80 -17.22 8.43
C LEU A 79 4.33 -17.20 8.31
N ALA A 80 4.88 -17.74 7.21
CA ALA A 80 6.31 -17.65 6.95
C ALA A 80 6.77 -16.18 6.85
N LEU A 81 5.97 -15.31 6.23
CA LEU A 81 6.26 -13.88 6.15
C LEU A 81 6.30 -13.22 7.52
N MET A 82 5.26 -13.41 8.34
CA MET A 82 5.07 -12.80 9.66
C MET A 82 6.06 -13.31 10.71
N PHE A 83 6.32 -14.62 10.75
CA PHE A 83 7.08 -15.23 11.84
C PHE A 83 8.54 -15.50 11.50
N TYR A 84 8.91 -15.56 10.22
CA TYR A 84 10.28 -15.87 9.80
C TYR A 84 10.92 -14.74 9.01
N TYR A 85 10.29 -14.28 7.91
CA TYR A 85 10.93 -13.31 7.02
C TYR A 85 11.00 -11.90 7.64
N LEU A 86 9.88 -11.34 8.10
CA LEU A 86 9.82 -10.00 8.70
C LEU A 86 10.69 -9.86 9.96
N PRO A 87 10.61 -10.75 10.98
CA PRO A 87 11.40 -10.60 12.20
C PRO A 87 12.90 -10.69 11.92
N LYS A 88 13.33 -11.60 11.03
CA LYS A 88 14.74 -11.77 10.68
C LYS A 88 15.29 -10.59 9.87
N TYR A 89 14.48 -10.02 8.97
CA TYR A 89 14.84 -8.79 8.26
C TYR A 89 14.96 -7.61 9.22
N HIS A 90 14.06 -7.49 10.21
CA HIS A 90 14.10 -6.42 11.21
C HIS A 90 15.26 -6.55 12.20
N SER A 91 15.62 -7.78 12.58
CA SER A 91 16.67 -8.00 13.57
C SER A 91 18.06 -7.75 13.00
N ASN A 92 18.33 -8.18 11.76
CA ASN A 92 19.65 -8.00 11.16
C ASN A 92 19.63 -7.96 9.62
N PRO A 93 19.26 -6.81 9.01
CA PRO A 93 19.10 -6.70 7.56
C PRO A 93 20.42 -6.86 6.77
N LEU A 94 21.56 -6.65 7.42
CA LEU A 94 22.88 -6.73 6.80
C LEU A 94 23.39 -8.17 6.63
N GLU A 95 22.97 -9.10 7.49
CA GLU A 95 23.39 -10.51 7.44
C GLU A 95 22.58 -11.35 6.46
N VAL A 96 21.56 -10.77 5.84
CA VAL A 96 20.62 -11.53 5.04
C VAL A 96 21.18 -11.85 3.65
N THR A 97 21.11 -13.12 3.27
CA THR A 97 21.62 -13.59 1.97
C THR A 97 20.69 -13.19 0.81
N PRO A 98 21.21 -12.95 -0.40
CA PRO A 98 20.39 -12.64 -1.58
C PRO A 98 19.31 -13.69 -1.88
N LYS A 99 19.60 -14.98 -1.60
CA LYS A 99 18.62 -16.07 -1.75
C LYS A 99 17.44 -15.91 -0.80
N PHE A 100 17.70 -15.49 0.44
CA PHE A 100 16.65 -15.20 1.40
C PHE A 100 15.78 -14.03 0.94
N VAL A 101 16.40 -12.93 0.47
CA VAL A 101 15.67 -11.76 -0.04
C VAL A 101 14.68 -12.17 -1.14
N LYS A 102 15.15 -12.92 -2.14
CA LYS A 102 14.30 -13.41 -3.23
C LYS A 102 13.11 -14.22 -2.74
N ARG A 103 13.34 -15.12 -1.76
CA ARG A 103 12.27 -15.93 -1.16
C ARG A 103 11.28 -15.09 -0.35
N ALA A 104 11.75 -14.10 0.39
CA ALA A 104 10.90 -13.19 1.16
C ALA A 104 9.95 -12.40 0.23
N TYR A 105 10.48 -11.84 -0.87
CA TYR A 105 9.68 -11.13 -1.87
C TYR A 105 8.70 -12.07 -2.58
N PHE A 106 9.11 -13.30 -2.90
CA PHE A 106 8.21 -14.30 -3.48
C PHE A 106 7.05 -14.63 -2.52
N CYS A 107 7.35 -14.92 -1.25
CA CYS A 107 6.33 -15.16 -0.23
C CYS A 107 5.39 -13.96 -0.06
N LEU A 108 5.92 -12.73 -0.10
CA LEU A 108 5.14 -11.50 -0.06
C LEU A 108 4.16 -11.43 -1.24
N ILE A 109 4.65 -11.57 -2.48
CA ILE A 109 3.83 -11.52 -3.69
C ILE A 109 2.78 -12.64 -3.68
N CYS A 110 3.15 -13.86 -3.31
CA CYS A 110 2.20 -14.99 -3.25
C CYS A 110 1.11 -14.75 -2.19
N THR A 111 1.49 -14.35 -0.97
CA THR A 111 0.55 -14.10 0.13
C THR A 111 -0.45 -13.03 -0.28
N TYR A 112 0.04 -11.85 -0.64
CA TYR A 112 -0.83 -10.72 -0.91
C TYR A 112 -1.52 -10.83 -2.26
N GLY A 113 -0.89 -11.45 -3.26
CA GLY A 113 -1.51 -11.66 -4.58
C GLY A 113 -2.78 -12.49 -4.46
N ILE A 114 -2.72 -13.62 -3.73
CA ILE A 114 -3.90 -14.45 -3.48
C ILE A 114 -4.93 -13.69 -2.66
N VAL A 115 -4.51 -13.00 -1.60
CA VAL A 115 -5.42 -12.23 -0.73
C VAL A 115 -6.15 -11.15 -1.52
N PHE A 116 -5.46 -10.38 -2.38
CA PHE A 116 -6.09 -9.35 -3.20
C PHE A 116 -7.03 -9.93 -4.26
N CYS A 117 -6.66 -11.03 -4.92
CA CYS A 117 -7.58 -11.70 -5.86
C CYS A 117 -8.88 -12.16 -5.17
N VAL A 118 -8.78 -12.76 -3.98
CA VAL A 118 -9.95 -13.18 -3.18
C VAL A 118 -10.79 -11.98 -2.76
N ILE A 119 -10.14 -10.93 -2.29
CA ILE A 119 -10.75 -9.67 -1.88
C ILE A 119 -11.53 -9.01 -3.03
N LEU A 120 -10.92 -8.87 -4.20
CA LEU A 120 -11.52 -8.20 -5.35
C LEU A 120 -12.74 -8.98 -5.83
N LYS A 121 -12.64 -10.31 -5.85
CA LYS A 121 -13.76 -11.16 -6.24
C LYS A 121 -14.87 -11.17 -5.19
N GLY A 122 -14.53 -11.13 -3.90
CA GLY A 122 -15.50 -10.95 -2.82
C GLY A 122 -16.26 -9.63 -2.93
N LEU A 123 -15.57 -8.52 -3.26
CA LEU A 123 -16.19 -7.21 -3.44
C LEU A 123 -17.19 -7.21 -4.61
N SER A 124 -16.86 -7.89 -5.71
CA SER A 124 -17.78 -8.08 -6.84
C SER A 124 -18.99 -8.95 -6.50
N TRP A 125 -18.83 -9.98 -5.67
CA TRP A 125 -19.96 -10.78 -5.19
C TRP A 125 -20.89 -9.95 -4.29
N ALA A 126 -20.32 -9.14 -3.40
CA ALA A 126 -21.10 -8.27 -2.52
C ALA A 126 -21.91 -7.22 -3.31
N SER A 127 -21.38 -6.71 -4.42
CA SER A 127 -22.11 -5.76 -5.28
C SER A 127 -23.21 -6.42 -6.11
N LEU A 128 -23.08 -7.69 -6.49
CA LEU A 128 -24.16 -8.45 -7.16
C LEU A 128 -25.33 -8.79 -6.24
N ILE A 129 -25.05 -9.06 -4.95
CA ILE A 129 -26.07 -9.39 -3.95
C ILE A 129 -26.83 -8.13 -3.51
N ALA A 130 -26.12 -7.01 -3.37
CA ALA A 130 -26.74 -5.71 -3.12
C ALA A 130 -27.40 -5.20 -4.40
N LYS A 131 -28.67 -5.56 -4.65
CA LYS A 131 -29.55 -4.99 -5.70
C LYS A 131 -29.83 -3.47 -5.52
N ASN A 132 -28.87 -2.70 -5.04
CA ASN A 132 -28.97 -1.26 -4.79
C ASN A 132 -28.16 -0.51 -5.85
N GLU A 133 -28.82 0.39 -6.58
CA GLU A 133 -28.22 1.29 -7.58
C GLU A 133 -27.02 2.09 -7.02
N SER A 134 -26.94 2.28 -5.70
CA SER A 134 -25.83 2.97 -5.03
C SER A 134 -24.49 2.23 -5.05
N LEU A 135 -24.46 0.93 -5.34
CA LEU A 135 -23.25 0.11 -5.42
C LEU A 135 -22.84 -0.20 -6.87
N GLY A 136 -23.53 0.36 -7.87
CA GLY A 136 -23.28 0.07 -9.30
C GLY A 136 -21.84 0.34 -9.76
N TRP A 137 -21.09 1.18 -9.05
CA TRP A 137 -19.71 1.54 -9.36
C TRP A 137 -18.72 0.50 -8.80
N ILE A 138 -19.15 -0.26 -7.78
CA ILE A 138 -18.50 -1.48 -7.26
C ILE A 138 -18.97 -2.72 -8.06
N GLY A 139 -20.10 -2.63 -8.76
CA GLY A 139 -20.61 -3.63 -9.70
C GLY A 139 -19.85 -3.72 -11.03
N GLY A 140 -18.87 -2.85 -11.27
CA GLY A 140 -17.96 -2.93 -12.43
C GLY A 140 -17.04 -4.16 -12.39
N SER A 141 -16.30 -4.41 -13.48
CA SER A 141 -15.34 -5.52 -13.55
C SER A 141 -14.35 -5.45 -12.38
N THR A 142 -14.05 -6.58 -11.74
CA THR A 142 -13.12 -6.64 -10.59
C THR A 142 -11.74 -6.06 -10.93
N THR A 143 -11.39 -6.11 -12.21
CA THR A 143 -10.20 -5.51 -12.82
C THR A 143 -10.17 -3.99 -12.71
N LEU A 144 -11.30 -3.29 -12.95
CA LEU A 144 -11.39 -1.84 -12.81
C LEU A 144 -11.21 -1.43 -11.34
N LEU A 145 -11.85 -2.17 -10.44
CA LEU A 145 -11.76 -1.99 -8.99
C LEU A 145 -10.32 -2.17 -8.49
N GLY A 146 -9.64 -3.22 -8.98
CA GLY A 146 -8.21 -3.43 -8.74
C GLY A 146 -7.35 -2.28 -9.26
N MET A 147 -7.58 -1.83 -10.50
CA MET A 147 -6.83 -0.69 -11.07
C MET A 147 -7.03 0.59 -10.27
N CYS A 148 -8.24 0.88 -9.78
CA CYS A 148 -8.50 2.03 -8.91
C CYS A 148 -7.76 1.91 -7.57
N LEU A 149 -7.81 0.75 -6.90
CA LEU A 149 -7.14 0.52 -5.61
C LEU A 149 -5.62 0.62 -5.73
N PHE A 150 -5.03 -0.11 -6.69
CA PHE A 150 -3.58 -0.08 -6.89
C PHE A 150 -3.10 1.25 -7.48
N GLY A 151 -3.87 1.85 -8.39
CA GLY A 151 -3.53 3.14 -9.01
C GLY A 151 -3.54 4.30 -8.03
N THR A 152 -4.56 4.42 -7.19
CA THR A 152 -4.62 5.46 -6.14
C THR A 152 -3.50 5.30 -5.12
N THR A 153 -3.23 4.07 -4.69
CA THR A 153 -2.13 3.77 -3.75
C THR A 153 -0.75 4.05 -4.36
N LEU A 154 -0.57 3.79 -5.67
CA LEU A 154 0.65 4.10 -6.40
C LEU A 154 0.88 5.61 -6.52
N LEU A 155 -0.18 6.40 -6.80
CA LEU A 155 -0.08 7.87 -6.83
C LEU A 155 0.43 8.44 -5.51
N VAL A 156 -0.04 7.90 -4.38
CA VAL A 156 0.43 8.31 -3.05
C VAL A 156 1.94 8.09 -2.87
N TYR A 157 2.46 6.95 -3.29
CA TYR A 157 3.90 6.67 -3.18
C TYR A 157 4.75 7.31 -4.29
N ALA A 158 4.13 7.72 -5.40
CA ALA A 158 4.79 8.49 -6.44
C ALA A 158 5.02 9.96 -6.04
N ILE A 159 4.21 10.53 -5.14
CA ILE A 159 4.34 11.93 -4.68
C ILE A 159 5.76 12.26 -4.15
N PRO A 160 6.34 11.49 -3.20
CA PRO A 160 7.71 11.72 -2.73
C PRO A 160 8.76 11.66 -3.86
N VAL A 161 8.53 10.80 -4.86
CA VAL A 161 9.44 10.62 -6.01
C VAL A 161 9.35 11.81 -6.97
N LEU A 162 8.13 12.24 -7.30
CA LEU A 162 7.86 13.37 -8.20
C LEU A 162 8.39 14.68 -7.62
N ILE A 163 8.17 14.91 -6.32
CA ILE A 163 8.76 16.04 -5.60
C ILE A 163 10.28 15.92 -5.62
N GLY A 164 10.83 14.73 -5.39
CA GLY A 164 12.26 14.47 -5.43
C GLY A 164 12.91 14.58 -6.82
N LEU A 165 12.13 14.55 -7.90
CA LEU A 165 12.57 14.82 -9.28
C LEU A 165 12.49 16.32 -9.62
N GLY A 166 11.45 17.01 -9.14
CA GLY A 166 11.25 18.45 -9.35
C GLY A 166 12.17 19.36 -8.53
N MET A 167 12.75 18.85 -7.43
CA MET A 167 13.75 19.57 -6.65
C MET A 167 15.07 19.63 -7.42
N LYS A 168 15.36 20.77 -8.05
CA LYS A 168 16.61 21.02 -8.81
C LYS A 168 17.85 20.65 -7.99
N LYS A 169 18.80 19.98 -8.65
CA LYS A 169 20.15 19.56 -8.20
C LYS A 169 21.01 20.66 -7.54
N HIS A 170 20.57 21.92 -7.55
CA HIS A 170 21.36 23.10 -7.23
C HIS A 170 21.13 23.71 -5.83
N SER A 171 20.24 23.19 -5.00
CA SER A 171 20.18 23.65 -3.60
C SER A 171 20.98 22.71 -2.71
N SER A 172 22.17 23.17 -2.30
CA SER A 172 22.81 22.70 -1.08
C SER A 172 21.78 22.63 0.04
N ALA A 173 21.80 21.53 0.80
CA ALA A 173 20.96 21.28 1.98
C ALA A 173 19.44 21.47 1.76
N LEU A 174 18.77 20.43 1.27
CA LEU A 174 17.31 20.37 1.31
C LEU A 174 16.86 20.02 2.74
N LYS A 175 16.28 20.98 3.44
CA LYS A 175 15.62 20.74 4.73
C LYS A 175 14.54 19.67 4.58
N LEU A 176 14.59 18.63 5.41
CA LEU A 176 13.57 17.57 5.45
C LEU A 176 12.16 18.16 5.62
N SER A 177 12.03 19.23 6.41
CA SER A 177 10.79 19.97 6.57
C SER A 177 10.21 20.54 5.26
N ARG A 178 11.04 21.00 4.32
CA ARG A 178 10.55 21.48 3.00
C ARG A 178 10.06 20.34 2.13
N PHE A 179 10.79 19.23 2.11
CA PHE A 179 10.41 18.02 1.37
C PHE A 179 9.09 17.45 1.88
N LEU A 180 8.97 17.28 3.21
CA LEU A 180 7.74 16.79 3.83
C LEU A 180 6.60 17.79 3.66
N ARG A 181 6.84 19.10 3.76
CA ARG A 181 5.79 20.11 3.50
C ARG A 181 5.25 20.01 2.07
N ALA A 182 6.10 19.82 1.07
CA ALA A 182 5.66 19.60 -0.29
C ALA A 182 4.84 18.31 -0.42
N CYS A 183 5.27 17.22 0.23
CA CYS A 183 4.50 15.97 0.26
C CYS A 183 3.14 16.16 0.93
N TYR A 184 3.09 16.85 2.08
CA TYR A 184 1.86 17.17 2.79
C TYR A 184 0.89 17.99 1.95
N ILE A 185 1.38 19.00 1.22
CA ILE A 185 0.54 19.79 0.32
C ILE A 185 -0.03 18.90 -0.79
N ALA A 186 0.78 18.05 -1.41
CA ALA A 186 0.32 17.13 -2.44
C ALA A 186 -0.71 16.12 -1.91
N TYR A 187 -0.48 15.54 -0.73
CA TYR A 187 -1.46 14.65 -0.07
C TYR A 187 -2.75 15.39 0.29
N PHE A 188 -2.66 16.65 0.72
CA PHE A 188 -3.83 17.48 1.03
C PHE A 188 -4.65 17.80 -0.21
N VAL A 189 -4.01 18.14 -1.32
CA VAL A 189 -4.69 18.33 -2.61
C VAL A 189 -5.36 17.02 -3.05
N LEU A 190 -4.66 15.89 -2.95
CA LEU A 190 -5.20 14.58 -3.34
C LEU A 190 -6.39 14.16 -2.46
N PHE A 191 -6.33 14.49 -1.16
CA PHE A 191 -7.44 14.33 -0.23
C PHE A 191 -8.63 15.23 -0.58
N LEU A 192 -8.41 16.52 -0.88
CA LEU A 192 -9.48 17.44 -1.27
C LEU A 192 -10.16 17.00 -2.58
N VAL A 193 -9.39 16.56 -3.57
CA VAL A 193 -9.94 16.00 -4.81
C VAL A 193 -10.76 14.75 -4.51
N GLY A 194 -10.23 13.83 -3.71
CA GLY A 194 -10.97 12.63 -3.26
C GLY A 194 -12.26 12.97 -2.53
N LEU A 195 -12.25 14.00 -1.68
CA LEU A 195 -13.40 14.48 -0.92
C LEU A 195 -14.45 15.13 -1.84
N VAL A 196 -14.04 15.97 -2.79
CA VAL A 196 -14.97 16.57 -3.77
C VAL A 196 -15.62 15.48 -4.63
N VAL A 197 -14.83 14.55 -5.17
CA VAL A 197 -15.34 13.43 -5.99
C VAL A 197 -16.30 12.57 -5.15
N SER A 198 -15.89 12.21 -3.93
CA SER A 198 -16.70 11.43 -3.00
C SER A 198 -18.03 12.11 -2.69
N LEU A 199 -18.04 13.42 -2.41
CA LEU A 199 -19.26 14.16 -2.11
C LEU A 199 -20.13 14.37 -3.35
N SER A 200 -19.55 14.59 -4.53
CA SER A 200 -20.30 14.77 -5.78
C SER A 200 -21.01 13.50 -6.24
N MET A 201 -20.49 12.33 -5.86
CA MET A 201 -21.09 11.05 -6.23
C MET A 201 -21.98 10.45 -5.13
N SER A 202 -22.05 11.07 -3.94
CA SER A 202 -22.85 10.57 -2.82
C SER A 202 -24.24 11.24 -2.77
N ALA A 203 -25.30 10.46 -2.61
CA ALA A 203 -26.66 10.98 -2.39
C ALA A 203 -27.24 10.53 -1.03
N GLY A 204 -27.97 11.43 -0.35
CA GLY A 204 -28.73 11.13 0.86
C GLY A 204 -27.89 10.64 2.06
N ALA A 205 -28.41 9.64 2.78
CA ALA A 205 -27.81 9.11 4.02
C ALA A 205 -26.39 8.50 3.86
N GLN A 206 -25.95 8.26 2.63
CA GLN A 206 -24.63 7.70 2.31
C GLN A 206 -23.52 8.78 2.27
N MET A 207 -23.87 10.08 2.29
CA MET A 207 -22.90 11.17 2.23
C MET A 207 -21.96 11.22 3.45
N GLY A 208 -22.50 11.04 4.66
CA GLY A 208 -21.70 10.95 5.89
C GLY A 208 -20.78 9.72 5.91
N TYR A 209 -21.19 8.65 5.25
CA TYR A 209 -20.46 7.39 5.14
C TYR A 209 -19.25 7.50 4.20
N HIS A 210 -19.44 8.01 2.99
CA HIS A 210 -18.36 8.23 2.03
C HIS A 210 -17.37 9.29 2.53
N PHE A 211 -17.85 10.29 3.28
CA PHE A 211 -17.00 11.25 3.98
C PHE A 211 -16.10 10.59 5.02
N LEU A 212 -16.64 9.68 5.86
CA LEU A 212 -15.87 8.98 6.89
C LEU A 212 -14.78 8.08 6.28
N ILE A 213 -15.10 7.35 5.21
CA ILE A 213 -14.13 6.53 4.47
C ILE A 213 -13.04 7.39 3.86
N THR A 214 -13.41 8.49 3.21
CA THR A 214 -12.44 9.40 2.60
C THR A 214 -11.52 10.00 3.66
N LEU A 215 -12.05 10.33 4.84
CA LEU A 215 -11.28 10.83 5.99
C LEU A 215 -10.31 9.79 6.54
N LEU A 216 -10.74 8.52 6.63
CA LEU A 216 -9.89 7.42 7.09
C LEU A 216 -8.78 7.09 6.07
N CYS A 217 -9.12 7.01 4.78
CA CYS A 217 -8.17 6.86 3.68
C CYS A 217 -7.15 8.01 3.69
N GLY A 218 -7.62 9.24 3.85
CA GLY A 218 -6.78 10.41 4.02
C GLY A 218 -5.80 10.23 5.18
N ALA A 219 -6.29 9.98 6.39
CA ALA A 219 -5.43 9.79 7.57
C ALA A 219 -4.33 8.73 7.36
N ILE A 220 -4.65 7.63 6.68
CA ILE A 220 -3.71 6.54 6.36
C ILE A 220 -2.67 7.01 5.33
N ILE A 221 -3.11 7.64 4.24
CA ILE A 221 -2.27 8.19 3.17
C ILE A 221 -1.29 9.24 3.71
N PHE A 222 -1.72 10.04 4.68
CA PHE A 222 -0.91 11.08 5.31
C PHE A 222 0.16 10.52 6.26
N THR A 223 -0.12 9.41 6.96
CA THR A 223 0.74 8.94 8.05
C THR A 223 1.79 7.93 7.60
N ALA A 224 1.46 7.04 6.64
CA ALA A 224 2.36 5.96 6.23
C ALA A 224 3.68 6.44 5.59
N PRO A 225 3.67 7.35 4.60
CA PRO A 225 4.90 7.79 3.94
C PRO A 225 5.80 8.60 4.89
N VAL A 226 5.20 9.37 5.81
CA VAL A 226 5.91 10.19 6.80
C VAL A 226 6.66 9.31 7.80
N LEU A 227 6.00 8.26 8.30
CA LEU A 227 6.61 7.32 9.23
C LEU A 227 7.76 6.56 8.57
N SER A 228 7.60 6.19 7.30
CA SER A 228 8.64 5.56 6.48
C SER A 228 9.85 6.47 6.29
N VAL A 229 9.65 7.76 5.98
CA VAL A 229 10.75 8.74 5.88
C VAL A 229 11.46 8.93 7.22
N TYR A 230 10.72 9.01 8.33
CA TYR A 230 11.30 9.16 9.67
C TYR A 230 12.22 7.98 10.01
N ARG A 231 11.73 6.74 9.82
CA ARG A 231 12.52 5.54 10.11
C ARG A 231 13.73 5.42 9.20
N MET A 232 13.57 5.68 7.91
CA MET A 232 14.71 5.71 6.99
C MET A 232 15.76 6.73 7.44
N LYS A 233 15.36 7.95 7.80
CA LYS A 233 16.29 8.97 8.31
C LYS A 233 17.03 8.52 9.58
N THR A 234 16.33 7.89 10.53
CA THR A 234 16.98 7.38 11.75
C THR A 234 18.07 6.36 11.45
N VAL A 235 17.92 5.55 10.40
CA VAL A 235 18.87 4.48 10.07
C VAL A 235 19.98 4.96 9.15
N ILE A 236 19.67 5.76 8.12
CA ILE A 236 20.64 6.17 7.09
C ILE A 236 21.84 6.91 7.71
N ARG A 237 21.63 7.62 8.82
CA ARG A 237 22.68 8.31 9.57
C ARG A 237 23.81 7.41 10.07
N TYR A 238 23.51 6.14 10.30
CA TYR A 238 24.47 5.16 10.80
C TYR A 238 25.06 4.28 9.69
N ILE A 239 24.68 4.51 8.43
CA ILE A 239 25.20 3.76 7.28
C ILE A 239 26.49 4.43 6.80
N ASP A 240 27.56 3.64 6.68
CA ASP A 240 28.78 4.08 6.01
C ASP A 240 28.52 4.31 4.51
N GLN A 241 28.76 5.54 4.05
CA GLN A 241 28.57 5.95 2.66
C GLN A 241 29.53 5.24 1.68
N ARG A 242 30.62 4.66 2.20
CA ARG A 242 31.63 3.95 1.39
C ARG A 242 31.26 2.49 1.15
N ASP A 243 30.40 1.91 1.99
CA ASP A 243 29.96 0.52 1.85
C ASP A 243 28.72 0.40 0.96
N MET A 244 28.96 0.28 -0.35
CA MET A 244 27.91 0.11 -1.36
C MET A 244 27.06 -1.15 -1.14
N VAL A 245 27.60 -2.20 -0.51
CA VAL A 245 26.87 -3.45 -0.25
C VAL A 245 25.89 -3.24 0.89
N ALA A 246 26.32 -2.61 1.99
CA ALA A 246 25.44 -2.26 3.10
C ALA A 246 24.33 -1.32 2.67
N ILE A 247 24.65 -0.29 1.88
CA ILE A 247 23.66 0.64 1.31
C ILE A 247 22.59 -0.14 0.54
N LYS A 248 22.99 -1.05 -0.36
CA LYS A 248 22.02 -1.79 -1.18
C LYS A 248 21.14 -2.73 -0.35
N LYS A 249 21.69 -3.37 0.69
CA LYS A 249 20.92 -4.23 1.60
C LYS A 249 19.87 -3.43 2.37
N TRP A 250 20.23 -2.24 2.87
CA TRP A 250 19.28 -1.33 3.51
C TRP A 250 18.22 -0.81 2.54
N GLU A 251 18.58 -0.44 1.31
CA GLU A 251 17.60 -0.06 0.29
C GLU A 251 16.57 -1.18 0.08
N LEU A 252 17.02 -2.43 -0.11
CA LEU A 252 16.14 -3.58 -0.32
C LEU A 252 15.28 -3.92 0.89
N PHE A 253 15.79 -3.72 2.10
CA PHE A 253 15.04 -3.86 3.35
C PHE A 253 13.89 -2.85 3.41
N PHE A 254 14.18 -1.57 3.20
CA PHE A 254 13.16 -0.53 3.27
C PHE A 254 12.11 -0.64 2.17
N VAL A 255 12.49 -1.08 0.96
CA VAL A 255 11.53 -1.39 -0.11
C VAL A 255 10.62 -2.56 0.31
N PHE A 256 11.17 -3.63 0.88
CA PHE A 256 10.39 -4.78 1.32
C PHE A 256 9.41 -4.41 2.43
N GLU A 257 9.87 -3.65 3.42
CA GLU A 257 9.05 -3.17 4.52
C GLU A 257 7.93 -2.24 4.04
N ALA A 258 8.24 -1.28 3.16
CA ALA A 258 7.25 -0.38 2.59
C ALA A 258 6.21 -1.12 1.76
N LEU A 259 6.61 -2.13 0.96
CA LEU A 259 5.69 -2.99 0.23
C LEU A 259 4.79 -3.80 1.17
N ALA A 260 5.35 -4.39 2.23
CA ALA A 260 4.55 -5.13 3.22
C ALA A 260 3.52 -4.22 3.90
N GLN A 261 3.91 -3.01 4.31
CA GLN A 261 3.00 -2.03 4.90
C GLN A 261 1.91 -1.59 3.92
N LEU A 262 2.27 -1.31 2.66
CA LEU A 262 1.34 -0.96 1.60
C LEU A 262 0.29 -2.03 1.37
N MET A 263 0.73 -3.28 1.26
CA MET A 263 -0.16 -4.40 1.03
C MET A 263 -1.07 -4.67 2.25
N GLN A 264 -0.57 -4.51 3.48
CA GLN A 264 -1.41 -4.55 4.68
C GLN A 264 -2.45 -3.44 4.71
N MET A 265 -2.06 -2.20 4.37
CA MET A 265 -2.97 -1.06 4.33
C MET A 265 -4.09 -1.27 3.33
N ALA A 266 -3.79 -1.77 2.14
CA ALA A 266 -4.80 -2.07 1.14
C ALA A 266 -5.74 -3.22 1.58
N ILE A 267 -5.26 -4.22 2.35
CA ILE A 267 -6.16 -5.20 2.99
C ILE A 267 -7.08 -4.53 4.03
N TYR A 268 -6.55 -3.66 4.88
CA TYR A 268 -7.37 -2.98 5.91
C TYR A 268 -8.44 -2.10 5.28
N LEU A 269 -8.11 -1.35 4.23
CA LEU A 269 -9.06 -0.54 3.47
C LEU A 269 -10.18 -1.42 2.88
N VAL A 270 -9.83 -2.56 2.31
CA VAL A 270 -10.82 -3.50 1.79
C VAL A 270 -11.68 -4.08 2.90
N ARG A 271 -11.10 -4.55 4.00
CA ARG A 271 -11.86 -5.12 5.13
C ARG A 271 -12.86 -4.12 5.68
N LEU A 272 -12.44 -2.86 5.75
CA LEU A 272 -13.30 -1.75 6.11
C LEU A 272 -14.45 -1.63 5.09
N LEU A 273 -14.16 -1.55 3.79
CA LEU A 273 -15.19 -1.54 2.73
C LEU A 273 -16.16 -2.72 2.84
N PHE A 274 -15.66 -3.93 3.10
CA PHE A 274 -16.48 -5.15 3.21
C PHE A 274 -17.38 -5.17 4.44
N SER A 275 -16.83 -4.84 5.62
CA SER A 275 -17.59 -4.74 6.88
C SER A 275 -18.69 -3.68 6.81
N LEU A 276 -18.49 -2.68 5.97
CA LEU A 276 -19.43 -1.60 5.82
C LEU A 276 -20.50 -1.91 4.77
N CYS A 277 -20.16 -2.61 3.68
CA CYS A 277 -21.15 -3.14 2.74
C CYS A 277 -22.12 -4.14 3.40
N SER A 278 -21.63 -5.00 4.31
CA SER A 278 -22.49 -5.93 5.06
C SER A 278 -23.40 -5.22 6.07
N GLY A 279 -22.94 -4.13 6.69
CA GLY A 279 -23.78 -3.28 7.56
C GLY A 279 -24.91 -2.59 6.81
N CYS A 280 -24.67 -2.14 5.57
CA CYS A 280 -25.70 -1.56 4.70
C CYS A 280 -26.77 -2.58 4.28
N LEU A 281 -26.37 -3.82 3.96
CA LEU A 281 -27.28 -4.93 3.63
C LEU A 281 -28.26 -5.23 4.78
N VAL A 282 -27.77 -5.30 6.02
CA VAL A 282 -28.61 -5.58 7.21
C VAL A 282 -29.59 -4.44 7.52
N SER A 283 -29.27 -3.19 7.16
CA SER A 283 -30.21 -2.07 7.32
C SER A 283 -31.29 -2.03 6.23
N SER A 284 -30.99 -2.56 5.04
CA SER A 284 -31.92 -2.60 3.90
C SER A 284 -32.99 -3.67 4.06
N GLU A 285 -32.74 -4.74 4.83
CA GLU A 285 -33.74 -5.77 5.17
C GLU A 285 -34.70 -5.34 6.30
N ARG A 286 -34.44 -4.22 6.98
CA ARG A 286 -35.29 -3.69 8.08
C ARG A 286 -36.22 -2.55 7.65
N LYS A 287 -36.33 -2.26 6.36
CA LYS A 287 -37.33 -1.34 5.79
C LYS A 287 -38.24 -2.13 4.86
#